data_AF-A0A250XI99-F1
#
_entry.id   AF-A0A250XI99-F1
#
_cell.length_a   1.000
_cell.length_b   1.000
_cell.length_c   1.000
_cell.angle_alpha   90.00
_cell.angle_beta   90.00
_cell.angle_gamma   90.00
#
_symmetry.space_group_name_H-M   'P 1'
#
loop_
_entity.id
_entity.type
_entity.pdbx_description
1 polymer ?
#
loop_
_entity_poly.entity_id
_entity_poly.type
_entity_poly.pdbx_seq_one_letter_code
_entity_poly.pdbx_strand_id
1 'polypeptide(L)'
;MICKTCYPSLRGSRYQVRRIVPATFHKLYPALWKFPNAVASNLKSQVYSVSVCGSTGHSFIEYDVSARGIHYDKAYSILSSLVVPRPIALVSTKGSDGSVNAAPYSFFNVMGIDPPLVVFGPSDQADGSPKDTLRNISESNDFVVNLVNEEILEAMNKCAVALSYGDSELSFAGLTAVPSTVVKSPRILEAPANLECKKFDILRVGKNN
;
A
#
# COMPACT_ATOMS: atom_id res chain seq x y z
N MET A 1 -4.97 -3.27 -5.46
CA MET A 1 -4.19 -4.51 -5.64
C MET A 1 -4.28 -5.32 -4.35
N ILE A 2 -4.85 -6.53 -4.39
CA ILE A 2 -5.02 -7.44 -3.24
C ILE A 2 -4.01 -8.57 -3.36
N CYS A 3 -3.35 -8.94 -2.27
CA CYS A 3 -2.17 -9.79 -2.34
C CYS A 3 -2.07 -10.74 -1.17
N LYS A 4 -1.59 -11.95 -1.45
CA LYS A 4 -1.33 -12.98 -0.46
C LYS A 4 0.14 -12.97 -0.07
N THR A 5 0.41 -12.83 1.22
CA THR A 5 1.78 -12.94 1.71
C THR A 5 2.24 -14.39 1.65
N CYS A 6 3.47 -14.61 1.23
CA CYS A 6 4.08 -15.92 1.17
C CYS A 6 4.78 -16.23 2.49
N TYR A 7 4.15 -17.07 3.32
CA TYR A 7 4.84 -17.71 4.44
C TYR A 7 5.09 -19.19 4.08
N PRO A 8 6.34 -19.68 4.12
CA PRO A 8 6.59 -21.11 4.12
C PRO A 8 5.97 -21.74 5.39
N SER A 9 5.45 -22.96 5.29
CA SER A 9 4.81 -23.65 6.43
C SER A 9 5.75 -23.72 7.64
N LEU A 10 5.42 -23.01 8.69
CA LEU A 10 6.29 -22.76 9.85
C LEU A 10 6.31 -23.97 10.80
N ARG A 11 7.29 -24.88 10.67
CA ARG A 11 7.77 -25.68 11.81
C ARG A 11 9.14 -25.14 12.24
N GLY A 12 9.20 -24.41 13.36
CA GLY A 12 10.42 -24.33 14.19
C GLY A 12 11.25 -23.04 14.24
N SER A 13 10.96 -21.97 13.49
CA SER A 13 11.84 -20.78 13.47
C SER A 13 11.32 -19.63 14.35
N ARG A 14 12.06 -19.25 15.40
CA ARG A 14 11.80 -18.02 16.18
C ARG A 14 12.22 -16.80 15.36
N TYR A 15 11.28 -15.94 14.99
CA TYR A 15 11.57 -14.62 14.44
C TYR A 15 11.43 -13.57 15.54
N GLN A 16 12.48 -12.77 15.77
CA GLN A 16 12.36 -11.50 16.49
C GLN A 16 11.84 -10.44 15.51
N VAL A 17 10.55 -10.12 15.56
CA VAL A 17 10.04 -8.88 14.97
C VAL A 17 10.61 -7.74 15.82
N ARG A 18 11.65 -7.04 15.34
CA ARG A 18 12.05 -5.77 15.95
C ARG A 18 10.82 -4.86 15.92
N ARG A 19 10.41 -4.31 17.06
CA ARG A 19 9.24 -3.43 17.15
C ARG A 19 9.38 -2.29 16.14
N ILE A 20 8.54 -2.29 15.11
CA ILE A 20 8.46 -1.24 14.08
C ILE A 20 7.59 -0.07 14.57
N VAL A 21 6.94 -0.22 15.74
CA VAL A 21 6.04 0.77 16.32
C VAL A 21 6.61 1.26 17.66
N PRO A 22 6.69 2.58 17.93
CA PRO A 22 7.02 3.11 19.26
C PRO A 22 6.07 2.53 20.32
N ALA A 23 6.56 2.34 21.54
CA ALA A 23 5.88 1.62 22.61
C ALA A 23 4.58 2.25 23.14
N THR A 24 4.09 3.34 22.54
CA THR A 24 2.95 4.13 23.04
C THR A 24 1.57 3.74 22.48
N PHE A 25 1.47 2.75 21.60
CA PHE A 25 0.19 2.34 20.98
C PHE A 25 -0.34 0.99 21.50
N HIS A 26 -0.47 0.85 22.82
CA HIS A 26 -1.16 -0.29 23.43
C HIS A 26 -2.08 0.17 24.54
N LYS A 27 -3.33 0.45 24.18
CA LYS A 27 -4.55 0.26 24.96
C LYS A 27 -5.73 0.72 24.11
N LEU A 28 -6.53 -0.21 23.60
CA LEU A 28 -8.00 -0.13 23.51
C LEU A 28 -8.54 -1.39 22.81
N TYR A 29 -8.91 -2.34 23.69
CA TYR A 29 -9.93 -3.39 23.67
C TYR A 29 -10.05 -4.49 22.60
N PRO A 30 -10.39 -5.72 23.04
CA PRO A 30 -10.60 -6.91 22.23
C PRO A 30 -12.09 -7.18 21.93
N ALA A 31 -12.30 -8.17 21.06
CA ALA A 31 -13.53 -8.95 20.84
C ALA A 31 -14.73 -8.22 20.21
N LEU A 32 -14.91 -8.45 18.90
CA LEU A 32 -16.21 -8.66 18.25
C LEU A 32 -15.94 -9.34 16.89
N TRP A 33 -15.89 -10.66 16.91
CA TRP A 33 -15.71 -11.50 15.73
C TRP A 33 -17.05 -12.15 15.37
N LYS A 34 -17.56 -11.81 14.18
CA LYS A 34 -18.25 -12.70 13.22
C LYS A 34 -18.66 -11.85 12.03
N PHE A 35 -18.06 -12.09 10.87
CA PHE A 35 -18.56 -11.59 9.58
C PHE A 35 -18.81 -12.78 8.65
N PRO A 36 -19.99 -12.85 8.00
CA PRO A 36 -20.27 -13.84 6.98
C PRO A 36 -19.54 -13.50 5.67
N ASN A 37 -19.20 -14.55 4.92
CA ASN A 37 -18.67 -14.46 3.56
C ASN A 37 -19.65 -13.73 2.64
N ALA A 38 -19.23 -12.62 2.05
CA ALA A 38 -19.81 -12.10 0.83
C ALA A 38 -18.78 -11.26 0.07
N VAL A 39 -18.26 -11.83 -1.01
CA VAL A 39 -17.66 -11.05 -2.10
C VAL A 39 -18.83 -10.49 -2.90
N ALA A 40 -19.00 -9.17 -2.88
CA ALA A 40 -20.00 -8.50 -3.70
C ALA A 40 -19.33 -7.46 -4.61
N SER A 41 -19.37 -7.77 -5.91
CA SER A 41 -19.07 -6.89 -7.03
C SER A 41 -20.23 -5.92 -7.28
N ASN A 42 -20.01 -4.64 -7.00
CA ASN A 42 -20.51 -3.44 -7.70
C ASN A 42 -20.29 -2.24 -6.78
N LEU A 43 -19.07 -1.71 -6.79
CA LEU A 43 -18.71 -0.61 -5.91
C LEU A 43 -19.07 0.72 -6.56
N LYS A 44 -20.29 1.17 -6.28
CA LYS A 44 -20.60 2.61 -6.22
C LYS A 44 -19.69 3.25 -5.15
N SER A 45 -19.51 4.57 -5.20
CA SER A 45 -18.75 5.34 -4.20
C SER A 45 -19.03 4.82 -2.78
N GLN A 46 -18.01 4.39 -2.03
CA GLN A 46 -18.22 3.85 -0.68
C GLN A 46 -18.34 4.94 0.39
N VAL A 47 -17.72 6.10 0.15
CA VAL A 47 -17.82 7.28 1.00
C VAL A 47 -18.64 8.32 0.24
N TYR A 48 -19.77 8.71 0.84
CA TYR A 48 -20.71 9.67 0.23
C TYR A 48 -20.55 11.06 0.85
N SER A 49 -20.50 11.12 2.18
CA SER A 49 -20.29 12.36 2.93
C SER A 49 -19.12 12.24 3.90
N VAL A 50 -18.52 13.38 4.22
CA VAL A 50 -17.47 13.53 5.23
C VAL A 50 -17.87 14.68 6.15
N SER A 51 -17.99 14.40 7.44
CA SER A 51 -18.36 15.37 8.47
C SER A 51 -17.13 15.73 9.31
N VAL A 52 -16.85 17.02 9.46
CA VAL A 52 -15.73 17.52 10.29
C VAL A 52 -16.27 18.42 11.40
N CYS A 53 -15.91 18.16 12.65
CA CYS A 53 -16.33 19.00 13.79
C CYS A 53 -15.61 20.35 13.76
N GLY A 54 -16.35 21.45 13.85
CA GLY A 54 -15.82 22.79 14.01
C GLY A 54 -15.18 23.01 15.39
N SER A 55 -14.25 23.97 15.47
CA SER A 55 -13.46 24.27 16.68
C SER A 55 -14.21 25.06 17.76
N THR A 56 -15.40 25.59 17.48
CA THR A 56 -16.21 26.35 18.45
C THR A 56 -17.70 26.01 18.31
N GLY A 57 -18.23 25.28 19.29
CA GLY A 57 -19.60 24.77 19.28
C GLY A 57 -19.72 23.52 18.40
N HIS A 58 -20.50 22.54 18.85
CA HIS A 58 -20.73 21.25 18.18
C HIS A 58 -21.47 21.41 16.82
N SER A 59 -20.88 22.12 15.86
CA SER A 59 -21.34 22.22 14.49
C SER A 59 -20.44 21.37 13.60
N PHE A 60 -21.07 20.54 12.76
CA PHE A 60 -20.38 19.73 11.77
C PHE A 60 -20.39 20.48 10.43
N ILE A 61 -19.25 20.46 9.74
CA ILE A 61 -19.17 20.84 8.32
C ILE A 61 -19.32 19.56 7.51
N GLU A 62 -20.35 19.51 6.67
CA GLU A 62 -20.66 18.37 5.81
C GLU A 62 -20.10 18.58 4.40
N TYR A 63 -19.39 17.59 3.89
CA TYR A 63 -18.86 17.55 2.54
C TYR A 63 -19.42 16.34 1.79
N ASP A 64 -20.20 16.54 0.73
CA ASP A 64 -20.56 15.45 -0.19
C ASP A 64 -19.42 15.22 -1.18
N VAL A 65 -18.71 14.10 -1.03
CA VAL A 65 -17.57 13.71 -1.88
C VAL A 65 -17.98 12.75 -3.00
N SER A 66 -19.26 12.40 -3.08
CA SER A 66 -19.80 11.53 -4.14
C SER A 66 -20.43 12.31 -5.30
N ALA A 67 -20.93 13.51 -5.04
CA ALA A 67 -21.55 14.36 -6.06
C ALA A 67 -20.50 15.13 -6.88
N ARG A 68 -20.63 15.15 -8.21
CA ARG A 68 -19.76 15.94 -9.09
C ARG A 68 -19.82 17.43 -8.70
N GLY A 69 -18.66 18.03 -8.40
CA GLY A 69 -18.54 19.42 -7.93
C GLY A 69 -17.24 19.65 -7.16
N ILE A 70 -17.13 20.81 -6.48
CA ILE A 70 -15.90 21.27 -5.81
C ILE A 70 -15.34 20.23 -4.82
N HIS A 71 -16.20 19.53 -4.09
CA HIS A 71 -15.78 18.54 -3.09
C HIS A 71 -15.33 17.22 -3.70
N TYR A 72 -15.91 16.82 -4.84
CA TYR A 72 -15.44 15.68 -5.61
C TYR A 72 -14.03 15.91 -6.15
N ASP A 73 -13.76 17.10 -6.72
CA ASP A 73 -12.43 17.46 -7.22
C ASP A 73 -11.39 17.56 -6.08
N LYS A 74 -11.85 17.72 -4.84
CA LYS A 74 -11.02 17.74 -3.62
C LYS A 74 -11.03 16.44 -2.84
N ALA A 75 -11.70 15.38 -3.32
CA ALA A 75 -11.91 14.15 -2.57
C ALA A 75 -10.58 13.52 -2.12
N TYR A 76 -9.56 13.49 -3.00
CA TYR A 76 -8.23 13.03 -2.64
C TYR A 76 -7.64 13.80 -1.46
N SER A 77 -7.64 15.14 -1.52
CA SER A 77 -7.08 16.00 -0.48
C SER A 77 -7.82 15.84 0.85
N ILE A 78 -9.15 15.77 0.82
CA ILE A 78 -9.97 15.58 2.03
C ILE A 78 -9.69 14.21 2.65
N LEU A 79 -9.81 13.14 1.88
CA LEU A 79 -9.66 11.77 2.38
C LEU A 79 -8.23 11.50 2.86
N SER A 80 -7.22 11.96 2.12
CA SER A 80 -5.81 11.79 2.51
C SER A 80 -5.39 12.67 3.70
N SER A 81 -6.16 13.71 4.05
CA SER A 81 -5.90 14.50 5.25
C SER A 81 -6.55 13.89 6.50
N LEU A 82 -7.68 13.20 6.34
CA LEU A 82 -8.46 12.62 7.44
C LEU A 82 -8.04 11.19 7.80
N VAL A 83 -7.61 10.39 6.82
CA VAL A 83 -7.15 9.01 7.07
C VAL A 83 -5.64 9.04 7.32
N VAL A 84 -5.25 9.30 8.57
CA VAL A 84 -3.85 9.40 9.02
C VAL A 84 -3.68 8.81 10.43
N PRO A 85 -2.48 8.31 10.80
CA PRO A 85 -1.30 8.11 9.96
C PRO A 85 -1.50 6.92 9.00
N ARG A 86 -0.95 7.01 7.78
CA ARG A 86 -0.97 5.89 6.82
C ARG A 86 0.38 5.19 6.79
N PRO A 87 0.43 3.86 6.93
CA PRO A 87 1.67 3.13 6.71
C PRO A 87 2.08 3.25 5.24
N ILE A 88 3.38 3.32 4.99
CA ILE A 88 3.93 3.39 3.64
C ILE A 88 4.42 2.00 3.25
N ALA A 89 3.94 1.50 2.12
CA ALA A 89 4.50 0.34 1.43
C ALA A 89 5.48 0.82 0.36
N LEU A 90 6.78 0.61 0.57
CA LEU A 90 7.76 0.73 -0.51
C LEU A 90 7.76 -0.59 -1.29
N VAL A 91 7.11 -0.60 -2.44
CA VAL A 91 6.88 -1.82 -3.22
C VAL A 91 7.98 -1.99 -4.26
N SER A 92 8.73 -3.08 -4.16
CA SER A 92 9.70 -3.49 -5.18
C SER A 92 9.14 -4.60 -6.06
N THR A 93 9.41 -4.50 -7.35
CA THR A 93 8.93 -5.42 -8.39
C THR A 93 10.04 -5.76 -9.36
N LYS A 94 9.86 -6.86 -10.09
CA LYS A 94 10.73 -7.23 -11.22
C LYS A 94 9.90 -7.46 -12.48
N GLY A 95 10.20 -6.73 -13.54
CA GLY A 95 9.61 -6.89 -14.87
C GLY A 95 10.02 -8.18 -15.57
N SER A 96 9.29 -8.55 -16.63
CA SER A 96 9.62 -9.73 -17.45
C SER A 96 10.96 -9.60 -18.19
N ASP A 97 11.38 -8.38 -18.50
CA ASP A 97 12.69 -8.00 -19.04
C ASP A 97 13.82 -8.05 -18.00
N GLY A 98 13.48 -8.33 -16.74
CA GLY A 98 14.41 -8.37 -15.62
C GLY A 98 14.69 -7.02 -14.95
N SER A 99 14.08 -5.93 -15.45
CA SER A 99 14.15 -4.60 -14.83
C SER A 99 13.60 -4.65 -13.40
N VAL A 100 14.20 -3.86 -12.51
CA VAL A 100 13.75 -3.72 -11.12
C VAL A 100 13.20 -2.33 -10.95
N ASN A 101 12.01 -2.25 -10.35
CA ASN A 101 11.32 -0.99 -10.05
C ASN A 101 10.97 -0.96 -8.57
N ALA A 102 11.05 0.21 -7.93
CA ALA A 102 10.57 0.43 -6.57
C ALA A 102 9.82 1.76 -6.42
N ALA A 103 8.62 1.71 -5.84
CA ALA A 103 7.80 2.91 -5.63
C ALA A 103 7.03 2.88 -4.31
N PRO A 104 6.87 4.03 -3.62
CA PRO A 104 6.12 4.11 -2.37
C PRO A 104 4.61 4.31 -2.57
N TYR A 105 3.81 3.63 -1.75
CA TYR A 105 2.35 3.71 -1.74
C TYR A 105 1.81 3.90 -0.32
N SER A 106 1.07 4.98 -0.09
CA SER A 106 0.44 5.26 1.21
C SER A 106 -1.00 4.72 1.32
N PHE A 107 -1.62 4.32 0.22
CA PHE A 107 -2.91 3.62 0.24
C PHE A 107 -2.68 2.14 0.51
N PHE A 108 -2.11 1.82 1.66
CA PHE A 108 -1.66 0.48 2.05
C PHE A 108 -2.26 0.06 3.40
N ASN A 109 -2.72 -1.19 3.50
CA ASN A 109 -3.13 -1.78 4.78
C ASN A 109 -3.15 -3.32 4.74
N VAL A 110 -3.30 -3.94 5.92
CA VAL A 110 -3.66 -5.35 6.08
C VAL A 110 -5.16 -5.51 5.80
N MET A 111 -5.52 -6.53 5.01
CA MET A 111 -6.91 -6.83 4.65
C MET A 111 -7.46 -8.06 5.39
N GLY A 112 -6.58 -9.03 5.71
CA GLY A 112 -6.98 -10.26 6.38
C GLY A 112 -5.79 -11.05 6.90
N ILE A 113 -6.06 -11.99 7.80
CA ILE A 113 -5.03 -12.83 8.44
C ILE A 113 -5.14 -14.31 8.05
N ASP A 114 -6.29 -14.75 7.53
CA ASP A 114 -6.50 -16.09 7.01
C ASP A 114 -7.41 -16.07 5.75
N PRO A 115 -6.85 -16.14 4.53
CA PRO A 115 -5.41 -16.10 4.26
C PRO A 115 -4.81 -14.73 4.63
N PRO A 116 -3.49 -14.65 4.89
CA PRO A 116 -2.85 -13.37 5.18
C PRO A 116 -2.80 -12.50 3.92
N LEU A 117 -3.53 -11.40 3.97
CA LEU A 117 -3.74 -10.50 2.84
C LEU A 117 -3.31 -9.08 3.18
N VAL A 118 -2.59 -8.46 2.26
CA VAL A 118 -2.33 -7.02 2.25
C VAL A 118 -2.90 -6.40 0.98
N VAL A 119 -3.22 -5.12 1.04
CA VAL A 119 -3.75 -4.36 -0.08
C VAL A 119 -2.96 -3.08 -0.24
N PHE A 120 -2.64 -2.72 -1.47
CA PHE A 120 -2.21 -1.35 -1.79
C PHE A 120 -2.87 -0.83 -3.07
N GLY A 121 -3.00 0.49 -3.16
CA GLY A 121 -3.63 1.18 -4.30
C GLY A 121 -2.63 2.06 -5.05
N PRO A 122 -2.03 1.58 -6.16
CA PRO A 122 -1.31 2.46 -7.07
C PRO A 122 -2.31 3.34 -7.84
N SER A 123 -2.00 4.63 -7.97
CA SER A 123 -2.67 5.50 -8.94
C SER A 123 -2.16 5.20 -10.36
N ASP A 124 -2.88 5.68 -11.36
CA ASP A 124 -2.41 5.71 -12.74
C ASP A 124 -1.37 6.83 -12.92
N GLN A 125 -0.71 6.82 -14.07
CA GLN A 125 0.16 7.90 -14.51
C GLN A 125 -0.67 9.10 -15.01
N ALA A 126 -0.03 10.25 -15.22
CA ALA A 126 -0.71 11.46 -15.68
C ALA A 126 -1.40 11.28 -17.05
N ASP A 127 -0.89 10.37 -17.88
CA ASP A 127 -1.48 10.00 -19.17
C ASP A 127 -2.57 8.90 -19.07
N GLY A 128 -2.90 8.47 -17.85
CA GLY A 128 -3.87 7.41 -17.56
C GLY A 128 -3.36 5.98 -17.78
N SER A 129 -2.08 5.81 -18.10
CA SER A 129 -1.46 4.49 -18.18
C SER A 129 -1.17 3.92 -16.79
N PRO A 130 -1.13 2.57 -16.63
CA PRO A 130 -0.69 1.96 -15.38
C PRO A 130 0.74 2.38 -15.00
N LYS A 131 1.00 2.51 -13.69
CA LYS A 131 2.38 2.59 -13.16
C LYS A 131 3.14 1.29 -13.43
N ASP A 132 4.45 1.40 -13.52
CA ASP A 132 5.38 0.28 -13.75
C ASP A 132 5.21 -0.84 -12.71
N THR A 133 4.98 -0.50 -11.44
CA THR A 133 4.61 -1.48 -10.40
C THR A 133 3.40 -2.33 -10.78
N LEU A 134 2.33 -1.73 -11.30
CA LEU A 134 1.11 -2.47 -11.67
C LEU A 134 1.34 -3.32 -12.92
N ARG A 135 2.10 -2.79 -13.89
CA ARG A 135 2.54 -3.53 -15.07
C ARG A 135 3.34 -4.77 -14.67
N ASN A 136 4.40 -4.58 -13.88
CA ASN A 136 5.29 -5.64 -13.44
C ASN A 136 4.54 -6.73 -12.67
N ILE A 137 3.66 -6.37 -11.72
CA ILE A 137 2.87 -7.35 -10.96
C ILE A 137 1.89 -8.12 -11.86
N SER A 138 1.34 -7.46 -12.88
CA SER A 138 0.44 -8.12 -13.82
C SER A 138 1.17 -9.20 -14.64
N GLU A 139 2.43 -8.95 -14.98
CA GLU A 139 3.31 -9.86 -15.74
C GLU A 139 3.92 -10.96 -14.85
N SER A 140 4.50 -10.59 -13.70
CA SER A 140 5.28 -11.50 -12.83
C SER A 140 4.42 -12.27 -11.81
N ASN A 141 3.23 -11.76 -11.48
CA ASN A 141 2.37 -12.22 -10.39
C ASN A 141 3.02 -12.17 -8.99
N ASP A 142 4.11 -11.42 -8.81
CA ASP A 142 4.79 -11.26 -7.53
C ASP A 142 5.34 -9.85 -7.31
N PHE A 143 5.62 -9.54 -6.05
CA PHE A 143 6.26 -8.30 -5.60
C PHE A 143 6.70 -8.44 -4.13
N VAL A 144 7.42 -7.44 -3.62
CA VAL A 144 7.75 -7.33 -2.20
C VAL A 144 7.26 -5.99 -1.65
N VAL A 145 6.63 -6.00 -0.47
CA VAL A 145 6.37 -4.78 0.32
C VAL A 145 7.47 -4.65 1.35
N ASN A 146 8.25 -3.58 1.22
CA ASN A 146 9.32 -3.23 2.15
C ASN A 146 8.77 -2.14 3.07
N LEU A 147 8.79 -2.38 4.38
CA LEU A 147 8.34 -1.37 5.35
C LEU A 147 9.39 -0.27 5.48
N VAL A 148 8.93 0.92 5.85
CA VAL A 148 9.74 2.14 5.89
C VAL A 148 9.90 2.58 7.34
N ASN A 149 11.14 2.73 7.80
CA ASN A 149 11.49 3.41 9.04
C ASN A 149 12.06 4.81 8.74
N GLU A 150 12.41 5.54 9.79
CA GLU A 150 13.02 6.87 9.70
C GLU A 150 14.35 6.85 8.93
N GLU A 151 15.15 5.79 9.09
CA GLU A 151 16.48 5.66 8.46
C GLU A 151 16.41 5.63 6.92
N ILE A 152 15.37 5.01 6.35
CA ILE A 152 15.21 4.92 4.88
C ILE A 152 14.18 5.91 4.34
N LEU A 153 13.66 6.82 5.17
CA LEU A 153 12.58 7.73 4.78
C LEU A 153 12.96 8.62 3.59
N GLU A 154 14.16 9.21 3.60
CA GLU A 154 14.64 10.04 2.49
C GLU A 154 14.85 9.25 1.21
N ALA A 155 15.42 8.04 1.32
CA ALA A 155 15.63 7.15 0.19
C ALA A 155 14.29 6.70 -0.42
N MET A 156 13.33 6.34 0.44
CA MET A 156 11.96 6.03 0.03
C MET A 156 11.30 7.19 -0.73
N ASN A 157 11.47 8.44 -0.24
CA ASN A 157 10.94 9.61 -0.93
C ASN A 157 11.58 9.81 -2.32
N LYS A 158 12.86 9.49 -2.51
CA LYS A 158 13.52 9.51 -3.83
C LYS A 158 12.90 8.50 -4.80
N CYS A 159 12.43 7.35 -4.30
CA CYS A 159 11.71 6.36 -5.12
C CYS A 159 10.31 6.83 -5.58
N ALA A 160 9.82 7.99 -5.14
CA ALA A 160 8.56 8.55 -5.66
C ALA A 160 8.74 9.32 -6.99
N VAL A 161 9.98 9.58 -7.40
CA VAL A 161 10.29 10.26 -8.66
C VAL A 161 9.94 9.36 -9.84
N ALA A 162 9.30 9.93 -10.87
CA ALA A 162 9.04 9.22 -12.11
C ALA A 162 10.36 9.09 -12.91
N LEU A 163 10.97 7.91 -12.89
CA LEU A 163 12.06 7.54 -13.77
C LEU A 163 11.54 6.94 -15.08
N SER A 164 12.42 6.78 -16.06
CA SER A 164 12.07 6.05 -17.29
C SER A 164 11.93 4.57 -16.99
N TYR A 165 11.01 3.90 -17.70
CA TYR A 165 10.85 2.45 -17.55
C TYR A 165 12.17 1.71 -17.81
N GLY A 166 12.57 0.86 -16.87
CA GLY A 166 13.82 0.11 -16.90
C GLY A 166 14.93 0.67 -16.01
N ASP A 167 14.84 1.94 -15.63
CA ASP A 167 15.75 2.55 -14.65
C ASP A 167 15.31 2.18 -13.23
N SER A 168 16.24 1.68 -12.42
CA SER A 168 15.93 1.23 -11.06
C SER A 168 15.94 2.38 -10.06
N GLU A 169 14.77 2.68 -9.47
CA GLU A 169 14.67 3.65 -8.37
C GLU A 169 15.50 3.25 -7.16
N LEU A 170 15.74 1.95 -6.94
CA LEU A 170 16.58 1.49 -5.83
C LEU A 170 18.00 2.02 -5.99
N SER A 171 18.57 1.89 -7.19
CA SER A 171 19.92 2.39 -7.49
C SER A 171 19.98 3.91 -7.37
N PHE A 172 18.96 4.61 -7.85
CA PHE A 172 18.85 6.06 -7.73
C PHE A 172 18.72 6.54 -6.27
N ALA A 173 17.97 5.82 -5.45
CA ALA A 173 17.76 6.12 -4.04
C ALA A 173 18.93 5.71 -3.13
N GLY A 174 19.88 4.92 -3.63
CA GLY A 174 20.98 4.36 -2.84
C GLY A 174 20.55 3.18 -1.96
N LEU A 175 19.52 2.44 -2.38
CA LEU A 175 18.99 1.26 -1.68
C LEU A 175 19.54 -0.03 -2.30
N THR A 176 19.79 -1.02 -1.45
CA THR A 176 20.39 -2.29 -1.87
C THR A 176 19.33 -3.35 -2.12
N ALA A 177 19.17 -3.74 -3.38
CA ALA A 177 18.31 -4.87 -3.75
C ALA A 177 18.96 -6.20 -3.33
N VAL A 178 18.22 -7.05 -2.61
CA VAL A 178 18.66 -8.40 -2.21
C VAL A 178 17.66 -9.46 -2.66
N PRO A 179 18.10 -10.69 -3.00
CA PRO A 179 17.19 -11.75 -3.41
C PRO A 179 16.13 -12.08 -2.36
N SER A 180 14.92 -12.35 -2.85
CA SER A 180 13.80 -12.92 -2.09
C SER A 180 13.93 -14.44 -1.96
N THR A 181 13.17 -15.02 -1.03
CA THR A 181 13.22 -16.47 -0.72
C THR A 181 12.20 -17.26 -1.55
N VAL A 182 11.02 -16.68 -1.78
CA VAL A 182 9.85 -17.32 -2.40
C VAL A 182 9.47 -16.66 -3.74
N VAL A 183 9.68 -15.35 -3.86
CA VAL A 183 9.32 -14.56 -5.06
C VAL A 183 10.56 -14.11 -5.85
N LYS A 184 10.38 -13.64 -7.08
CA LYS A 184 11.47 -13.15 -7.94
C LYS A 184 11.80 -11.68 -7.72
N SER A 185 10.80 -10.89 -7.33
CA SER A 185 10.98 -9.48 -6.98
C SER A 185 11.91 -9.33 -5.77
N PRO A 186 12.88 -8.38 -5.78
CA PRO A 186 13.87 -8.27 -4.72
C PRO A 186 13.31 -7.65 -3.44
N ARG A 187 13.92 -7.94 -2.30
CA ARG A 187 13.73 -7.19 -1.04
C ARG A 187 14.73 -6.03 -1.00
N ILE A 188 14.49 -5.08 -0.11
CA ILE A 188 15.41 -3.98 0.19
C ILE A 188 16.15 -4.32 1.49
N LEU A 189 17.48 -4.30 1.46
CA LEU A 189 18.32 -4.68 2.60
C LEU A 189 18.09 -3.76 3.80
N GLU A 190 17.96 -2.46 3.54
CA GLU A 190 17.82 -1.41 4.54
C GLU A 190 16.42 -1.40 5.18
N ALA A 191 15.45 -2.11 4.60
CA ALA A 191 14.10 -2.15 5.14
C ALA A 191 14.02 -2.99 6.43
N PRO A 192 13.39 -2.48 7.51
CA PRO A 192 13.26 -3.19 8.78
C PRO A 192 12.44 -4.49 8.70
N ALA A 193 11.55 -4.60 7.71
CA ALA A 193 10.81 -5.82 7.42
C ALA A 193 10.32 -5.83 5.97
N ASN A 194 10.22 -7.05 5.43
CA ASN A 194 9.86 -7.30 4.04
C ASN A 194 8.76 -8.36 3.97
N LEU A 195 7.71 -8.09 3.19
CA LEU A 195 6.62 -9.03 2.91
C LEU A 195 6.74 -9.50 1.47
N GLU A 196 7.17 -10.74 1.27
CA GLU A 196 7.17 -11.38 -0.04
C GLU A 196 5.73 -11.76 -0.42
N CYS A 197 5.23 -11.26 -1.54
CA CYS A 197 3.81 -11.32 -1.88
C CYS A 197 3.58 -11.91 -3.27
N LYS A 198 2.53 -12.72 -3.38
CA LYS A 198 1.95 -13.11 -4.66
C LYS A 198 0.68 -12.31 -4.92
N LYS A 199 0.47 -11.96 -6.18
CA LYS A 199 -0.78 -11.34 -6.63
C LYS A 199 -1.94 -12.27 -6.27
N PHE A 200 -2.93 -11.73 -5.54
CA PHE A 200 -4.19 -12.43 -5.28
C PHE A 200 -5.25 -11.95 -6.27
N ASP A 201 -5.47 -10.64 -6.36
CA ASP A 201 -6.41 -10.06 -7.32
C ASP A 201 -6.11 -8.57 -7.62
N ILE A 202 -6.56 -8.09 -8.77
CA ILE A 202 -6.50 -6.68 -9.18
C ILE A 202 -7.91 -6.12 -9.32
N LEU A 203 -8.38 -5.47 -8.27
CA LEU A 203 -9.61 -4.69 -8.33
C LEU A 203 -9.34 -3.31 -8.96
N ARG A 204 -10.00 -3.03 -10.09
CA ARG A 204 -10.04 -1.68 -10.68
C ARG A 204 -11.13 -0.86 -10.00
N VAL A 205 -10.76 0.28 -9.43
CA VAL A 205 -11.68 1.15 -8.67
C VAL A 205 -11.66 2.53 -9.30
N GLY A 206 -12.78 2.97 -9.87
CA GLY A 206 -12.89 4.30 -10.47
C GLY A 206 -11.91 4.57 -11.63
N LYS A 207 -11.69 5.86 -11.92
CA LYS A 207 -10.56 6.35 -12.71
C LYS A 207 -9.48 6.76 -11.70
N ASN A 208 -8.34 6.09 -11.69
CA ASN A 208 -7.29 6.31 -10.70
C ASN A 208 -6.36 7.47 -11.10
N ASN A 209 -6.91 8.62 -11.48
CA ASN A 209 -6.13 9.84 -11.78
C ASN A 209 -6.17 10.81 -10.61
#